data_AF-A0A135P1F3-F1
#
_entry.id   AF-A0A135P1F3-F1
#
_cell.length_a   1.000
_cell.length_b   1.000
_cell.length_c   1.000
_cell.angle_alpha   90.00
_cell.angle_beta   90.00
_cell.angle_gamma   90.00
#
_symmetry.space_group_name_H-M   'P 1'
#
loop_
_entity.id
_entity.type
_entity.pdbx_description
1 polymer ?
#
loop_
_entity_poly.entity_id
_entity_poly.type
_entity_poly.pdbx_seq_one_letter_code
_entity_poly.pdbx_strand_id
1 'polypeptide(L)'
;MSVAEKRKTKTPILVDRIADFIEKIKATRKPDGTFDTKKIGALWNEEVRFHFDNGRTEKTLELYIVKYRYALKDAFGPKTTPLAICNMKKLRERLDTYIKTADYSVKGVASSIEEKLERAGYNMVGRKPRFLLRVSDFISATNGVATKPEMQALWDAEMASMGDKAQATVISYITKYRNALREAFGDDHPMLRIAAGTPQLYDEARKIKMAKIANKHGSLITFDNYAEVMRRCRRYLQSSDIMTVAIGLMGTTGRRPYEIFTQAELTPAAYGKGVSKWSVLFNGQAKTKQGEGTKFGVTYEIPVLEQSKIVLDAYSRLRESSDGKLWFGLSVDDFTSEVRLPLRDAVIGKFEDIWPKEEPPKPYGLRHLYAEIAFRNFAPSSVTKNSYFAAILGHNNNDLETSLSYMTYTFPEDAAASKARAEKVADRTIRQMVEVNRIPGMPQTS
;
A
#
# COMPACT_ATOMS: atom_id res chain seq x y z
N MET A 1 -25.58 9.54 -2.14
CA MET A 1 -24.48 10.49 -1.86
C MET A 1 -23.60 10.61 -3.09
N SER A 2 -23.46 11.82 -3.62
CA SER A 2 -22.84 12.07 -4.93
C SER A 2 -21.32 12.16 -4.83
N VAL A 3 -20.62 11.95 -5.96
CA VAL A 3 -19.16 12.04 -6.08
C VAL A 3 -18.62 13.44 -5.70
N ALA A 4 -19.47 14.47 -5.72
CA ALA A 4 -19.13 15.83 -5.28
C ALA A 4 -19.01 15.96 -3.74
N GLU A 5 -19.67 15.09 -2.96
CA GLU A 5 -19.55 15.11 -1.48
C GLU A 5 -18.21 14.54 -0.99
N LYS A 6 -17.53 13.74 -1.82
CA LYS A 6 -16.30 13.02 -1.44
C LYS A 6 -14.99 13.81 -1.67
N ARG A 7 -15.03 15.02 -2.24
CA ARG A 7 -13.84 15.87 -2.53
C ARG A 7 -13.46 16.84 -1.40
N LYS A 8 -13.95 16.62 -0.18
CA LYS A 8 -13.76 17.52 0.96
C LYS A 8 -12.52 17.11 1.80
N THR A 9 -11.36 17.58 1.36
CA THR A 9 -10.01 17.48 1.96
C THR A 9 -9.94 17.93 3.42
N LYS A 10 -9.71 17.06 4.42
CA LYS A 10 -9.28 17.25 5.86
C LYS A 10 -9.74 18.48 6.71
N THR A 11 -9.97 19.65 6.13
CA THR A 11 -10.49 20.92 6.66
C THR A 11 -12.03 20.96 6.87
N PRO A 12 -12.90 20.42 6.00
CA PRO A 12 -14.35 20.59 6.11
C PRO A 12 -14.97 19.80 7.27
N ILE A 13 -14.43 18.63 7.63
CA ILE A 13 -14.87 17.89 8.84
C ILE A 13 -14.67 18.75 10.10
N LEU A 14 -13.58 19.52 10.17
CA LEU A 14 -13.32 20.39 11.32
C LEU A 14 -14.29 21.57 11.36
N VAL A 15 -14.63 22.16 10.21
CA VAL A 15 -15.60 23.26 10.11
C VAL A 15 -16.99 22.80 10.55
N ASP A 16 -17.44 21.65 10.04
CA ASP A 16 -18.74 21.09 10.37
C ASP A 16 -18.85 20.73 11.86
N ARG A 17 -17.78 20.18 12.45
CA ARG A 17 -17.72 19.91 13.90
C ARG A 17 -17.68 21.17 14.76
N ILE A 18 -16.94 22.21 14.33
CA ILE A 18 -16.94 23.50 15.03
C ILE A 18 -18.36 24.07 15.06
N ALA A 19 -19.08 24.03 13.93
CA ALA A 19 -20.46 24.49 13.87
C ALA A 19 -21.37 23.70 14.83
N ASP A 20 -21.33 22.36 14.78
CA ASP A 20 -22.09 21.48 15.68
C ASP A 20 -21.76 21.73 17.16
N PHE A 21 -20.47 21.91 17.48
CA PHE A 21 -20.03 22.23 18.83
C PHE A 21 -20.60 23.56 19.33
N ILE A 22 -20.61 24.61 18.50
CA ILE A 22 -21.20 25.91 18.86
C ILE A 22 -22.70 25.77 19.15
N GLU A 23 -23.44 25.01 18.35
CA GLU A 23 -24.87 24.77 18.59
C GLU A 23 -25.10 24.00 19.91
N LYS A 24 -24.29 22.98 20.18
CA LYS A 24 -24.33 22.26 21.47
C LYS A 24 -24.06 23.18 22.66
N ILE A 25 -23.14 24.13 22.52
CA ILE A 25 -22.86 25.14 23.56
C ILE A 25 -24.04 26.11 23.73
N LYS A 26 -24.68 26.56 22.65
CA LYS A 26 -25.90 27.39 22.74
C LYS A 26 -27.00 26.67 23.52
N ALA A 27 -27.17 25.37 23.29
CA ALA A 27 -28.14 24.54 24.01
C ALA A 27 -27.82 24.31 25.50
N THR A 28 -26.67 24.76 25.99
CA THR A 28 -26.34 24.77 27.43
C THR A 28 -26.75 26.07 28.15
N ARG A 29 -27.32 27.03 27.42
CA ARG A 29 -27.82 28.28 27.99
C ARG A 29 -29.11 28.03 28.77
N LYS A 30 -29.14 28.50 30.01
CA LYS A 30 -30.29 28.41 30.91
C LYS A 30 -31.27 29.54 30.64
N PRO A 31 -32.53 29.43 31.11
CA PRO A 31 -33.54 30.48 30.97
C PRO A 31 -33.13 31.83 31.57
N ASP A 32 -32.28 31.82 32.60
CA ASP A 32 -31.70 33.01 33.24
C ASP A 32 -30.57 33.68 32.42
N GLY A 33 -30.28 33.16 31.23
CA GLY A 33 -29.24 33.67 30.34
C GLY A 33 -27.83 33.21 30.67
N THR A 34 -27.62 32.49 31.78
CA THR A 34 -26.33 31.90 32.17
C THR A 34 -26.08 30.57 31.46
N PHE A 35 -24.86 30.02 31.58
CA PHE A 35 -24.49 28.76 30.93
C PHE A 35 -24.24 27.65 31.95
N ASP A 36 -24.60 26.41 31.61
CA ASP A 36 -24.21 25.23 32.37
C ASP A 36 -22.72 24.91 32.17
N THR A 37 -21.92 25.32 33.15
CA THR A 37 -20.46 25.18 33.12
C THR A 37 -19.99 23.72 33.14
N LYS A 38 -20.74 22.81 33.77
CA LYS A 38 -20.41 21.37 33.79
C LYS A 38 -20.64 20.75 32.42
N LYS A 39 -21.78 21.05 31.80
CA LYS A 39 -22.14 20.54 30.47
C LYS A 39 -21.20 21.07 29.38
N ILE A 40 -20.83 22.34 29.42
CA ILE A 40 -19.78 22.91 28.55
C ILE A 40 -18.45 22.19 28.75
N GLY A 41 -18.07 21.94 30.00
CA GLY A 41 -16.83 21.22 30.32
C GLY A 41 -16.80 19.81 29.74
N ALA A 42 -17.93 19.09 29.77
CA ALA A 42 -18.06 17.75 29.21
C ALA A 42 -18.00 17.75 27.67
N LEU A 43 -18.75 18.64 27.02
CA LEU A 43 -18.70 18.82 25.56
C LEU A 43 -17.28 19.15 25.07
N TRP A 44 -16.60 20.02 25.81
CA TRP A 44 -15.21 20.37 25.48
C TRP A 44 -14.26 19.18 25.64
N ASN A 45 -14.45 18.35 26.67
CA ASN A 45 -13.65 17.13 26.85
C ASN A 45 -13.89 16.13 25.72
N GLU A 46 -15.13 15.97 25.27
CA GLU A 46 -15.46 15.08 24.16
C GLU A 46 -14.80 15.53 22.86
N GLU A 47 -14.81 16.83 22.55
CA GLU A 47 -14.11 17.34 21.36
C GLU A 47 -12.59 17.13 21.45
N VAL A 48 -11.99 17.48 22.59
CA VAL A 48 -10.54 17.29 22.78
C VAL A 48 -10.18 15.81 22.65
N ARG A 49 -10.96 14.92 23.24
CA ARG A 49 -10.79 13.47 23.13
C ARG A 49 -10.96 13.00 21.69
N PHE A 50 -11.97 13.46 20.97
CA PHE A 50 -12.15 13.13 19.55
C PHE A 50 -10.90 13.46 18.72
N HIS A 51 -10.33 14.66 18.87
CA HIS A 51 -9.12 15.01 18.11
C HIS A 51 -7.89 14.22 18.58
N PHE A 52 -7.83 13.84 19.86
CA PHE A 52 -6.79 12.98 20.41
C PHE A 52 -6.87 11.53 19.89
N ASP A 53 -8.06 10.94 19.90
CA ASP A 53 -8.34 9.57 19.45
C ASP A 53 -8.13 9.46 17.93
N ASN A 54 -8.36 10.54 17.17
CA ASN A 54 -8.08 10.62 15.73
C ASN A 54 -6.61 10.94 15.37
N GLY A 55 -5.66 10.70 16.29
CA GLY A 55 -4.23 10.69 16.00
C GLY A 55 -3.62 12.05 15.65
N ARG A 56 -4.18 13.16 16.16
CA ARG A 56 -3.62 14.49 15.92
C ARG A 56 -2.42 14.76 16.82
N THR A 57 -1.37 15.35 16.26
CA THR A 57 -0.20 15.79 17.03
C THR A 57 -0.55 16.94 17.96
N GLU A 58 0.22 17.14 19.02
CA GLU A 58 0.05 18.24 19.99
C GLU A 58 -0.06 19.60 19.27
N LYS A 59 0.86 19.91 18.35
CA LYS A 59 0.79 21.14 17.53
C LYS A 59 -0.48 21.26 16.69
N THR A 60 -1.01 20.14 16.18
CA THR A 60 -2.25 20.15 15.39
C THR A 60 -3.47 20.38 16.27
N LEU A 61 -3.48 19.79 17.47
CA LEU A 61 -4.51 20.01 18.49
C LEU A 61 -4.55 21.49 18.90
N GLU A 62 -3.40 22.10 19.15
CA GLU A 62 -3.32 23.53 19.46
C GLU A 62 -3.92 24.39 18.35
N LEU A 63 -3.56 24.11 17.09
CA LEU A 63 -4.10 24.83 15.94
C LEU A 63 -5.63 24.67 15.80
N TYR A 64 -6.16 23.47 16.03
CA TYR A 64 -7.60 23.23 15.91
C TYR A 64 -8.37 23.91 17.03
N ILE A 65 -7.82 23.92 18.24
CA ILE A 65 -8.44 24.55 19.40
C ILE A 65 -8.41 26.07 19.29
N VAL A 66 -7.38 26.64 18.69
CA VAL A 66 -7.39 28.07 18.32
C VAL A 66 -8.59 28.37 17.40
N LYS A 67 -8.91 27.49 16.44
CA LYS A 67 -10.10 27.66 15.58
C LYS A 67 -11.42 27.55 16.35
N TYR A 68 -11.54 26.61 17.29
CA TYR A 68 -12.71 26.53 18.19
C TYR A 68 -12.85 27.80 19.04
N ARG A 69 -11.74 28.35 19.55
CA ARG A 69 -11.75 29.59 20.35
C ARG A 69 -12.14 30.81 19.54
N TYR A 70 -11.71 30.92 18.29
CA TYR A 70 -12.18 31.97 17.39
C TYR A 70 -13.68 31.85 17.14
N ALA A 71 -14.17 30.65 16.82
CA ALA A 71 -15.61 30.44 16.63
C ALA A 71 -16.44 30.73 17.90
N LEU A 72 -15.95 30.37 19.09
CA LEU A 72 -16.59 30.72 20.37
C LEU A 72 -16.59 32.23 20.61
N LYS A 73 -15.49 32.91 20.30
CA LYS A 73 -15.37 34.36 20.42
C LYS A 73 -16.34 35.07 19.48
N ASP A 74 -16.50 34.58 18.25
CA ASP A 74 -17.41 35.14 17.26
C ASP A 74 -18.88 34.90 17.65
N ALA A 75 -19.20 33.71 18.16
CA ALA A 75 -20.57 33.33 18.51
C ALA A 75 -21.07 33.94 19.83
N PHE A 76 -20.19 34.13 20.82
CA PHE A 76 -20.58 34.53 22.17
C PHE A 76 -19.93 35.84 22.64
N GLY A 77 -18.84 36.28 22.01
CA GLY A 77 -18.10 37.49 22.39
C GLY A 77 -16.83 37.21 23.23
N PRO A 78 -15.97 38.22 23.42
CA PRO A 78 -14.62 38.07 23.96
C PRO A 78 -14.51 37.80 25.47
N LYS A 79 -15.59 38.00 26.24
CA LYS A 79 -15.61 37.84 27.70
C LYS A 79 -16.79 36.97 28.14
N THR A 80 -16.79 35.71 27.71
CA THR A 80 -17.90 34.78 27.99
C THR A 80 -17.46 33.49 28.68
N THR A 81 -18.39 32.92 29.45
CA THR A 81 -18.21 31.66 30.18
C THR A 81 -17.75 30.50 29.28
N PRO A 82 -18.30 30.28 28.06
CA PRO A 82 -17.79 29.25 27.16
C PRO A 82 -16.32 29.44 26.77
N LEU A 83 -15.91 30.68 26.47
CA LEU A 83 -14.52 31.00 26.09
C LEU A 83 -13.53 30.85 27.26
N ALA A 84 -13.99 31.11 28.49
CA ALA A 84 -13.21 30.93 29.71
C ALA A 84 -13.00 29.45 30.06
N ILE A 85 -14.01 28.61 29.83
CA ILE A 85 -13.94 27.16 30.06
C ILE A 85 -13.09 26.47 29.00
N CYS A 86 -13.25 26.82 27.72
CA CYS A 86 -12.54 26.21 26.59
C CYS A 86 -11.15 26.84 26.38
N ASN A 87 -10.28 26.79 27.40
CA ASN A 87 -8.97 27.46 27.39
C ASN A 87 -7.76 26.53 27.21
N MET A 88 -6.67 27.11 26.68
CA MET A 88 -5.43 26.41 26.33
C MET A 88 -4.64 25.88 27.54
N LYS A 89 -4.74 26.54 28.70
CA LYS A 89 -3.98 26.15 29.90
C LYS A 89 -4.55 24.85 30.49
N LYS A 90 -5.87 24.79 30.68
CA LYS A 90 -6.58 23.58 31.14
C LYS A 90 -6.48 22.43 30.15
N LEU A 91 -6.32 22.72 28.85
CA LEU A 91 -6.08 21.72 27.82
C LEU A 91 -4.74 21.01 28.00
N ARG A 92 -3.63 21.74 28.17
CA ARG A 92 -2.30 21.12 28.34
C ARG A 92 -2.25 20.26 29.60
N GLU A 93 -2.82 20.76 30.70
CA GLU A 93 -3.00 20.01 31.95
C GLU A 93 -3.87 18.74 31.73
N ARG A 94 -4.92 18.81 30.92
CA ARG A 94 -5.79 17.66 30.60
C ARG A 94 -5.19 16.67 29.61
N LEU A 95 -4.42 17.12 28.62
CA LEU A 95 -3.67 16.24 27.71
C LEU A 95 -2.65 15.39 28.49
N ASP A 96 -1.95 16.03 29.42
CA ASP A 96 -1.04 15.35 30.34
C ASP A 96 -1.81 14.37 31.26
N THR A 97 -3.02 14.76 31.70
CA THR A 97 -3.91 13.88 32.46
C THR A 97 -4.38 12.69 31.62
N TYR A 98 -4.81 12.87 30.36
CA TYR A 98 -5.27 11.78 29.49
C TYR A 98 -4.16 10.79 29.16
N ILE A 99 -2.92 11.24 29.03
CA ILE A 99 -1.76 10.35 28.90
C ILE A 99 -1.54 9.56 30.21
N LYS A 100 -1.81 10.17 31.37
CA LYS A 100 -1.68 9.53 32.69
C LYS A 100 -2.86 8.65 33.09
N THR A 101 -4.07 8.89 32.57
CA THR A 101 -5.33 8.23 32.97
C THR A 101 -5.96 7.38 31.87
N ALA A 102 -5.37 7.30 30.68
CA ALA A 102 -5.86 6.39 29.65
C ALA A 102 -5.61 4.94 30.10
N ASP A 103 -6.68 4.15 30.10
CA ASP A 103 -6.71 2.73 30.45
C ASP A 103 -6.11 1.91 29.28
N TYR A 104 -4.84 2.16 28.96
CA TYR A 104 -4.10 1.40 27.96
C TYR A 104 -3.25 0.34 28.67
N SER A 105 -3.07 -0.80 28.01
CA SER A 105 -2.27 -1.88 28.60
C SER A 105 -0.82 -1.42 28.76
N VAL A 106 -0.34 -1.38 30.01
CA VAL A 106 1.06 -1.07 30.34
C VAL A 106 1.95 -2.32 30.40
N LYS A 107 1.35 -3.51 30.20
CA LYS A 107 2.05 -4.80 30.16
C LYS A 107 1.59 -5.60 28.96
N GLY A 108 2.54 -6.21 28.25
CA GLY A 108 2.27 -6.93 27.02
C GLY A 108 3.46 -7.76 26.57
N VAL A 109 3.17 -8.76 25.73
CA VAL A 109 4.17 -9.60 25.05
C VAL A 109 3.76 -9.72 23.59
N ALA A 110 4.72 -9.61 22.68
CA ALA A 110 4.51 -9.86 21.26
C ALA A 110 4.76 -11.35 20.99
N SER A 111 3.75 -12.19 21.22
CA SER A 111 3.84 -13.66 21.12
C SER A 111 4.46 -14.14 19.80
N SER A 112 4.12 -13.50 18.67
CA SER A 112 4.67 -13.85 17.35
C SER A 112 6.18 -13.65 17.22
N ILE A 113 6.77 -12.75 18.02
CA ILE A 113 8.22 -12.54 18.09
C ILE A 113 8.86 -13.62 18.96
N GLU A 114 8.28 -13.91 20.13
CA GLU A 114 8.76 -14.94 21.05
C GLU A 114 8.74 -16.33 20.40
N GLU A 115 7.64 -16.71 19.75
CA GLU A 115 7.53 -17.98 19.02
C GLU A 115 8.61 -18.11 17.92
N LYS A 116 8.96 -17.01 17.25
CA LYS A 116 10.03 -17.00 16.24
C LYS A 116 11.41 -17.14 16.87
N LEU A 117 11.63 -16.52 18.03
CA LEU A 117 12.89 -16.64 18.77
C LEU A 117 13.07 -18.05 19.33
N GLU A 118 12.01 -18.64 19.88
CA GLU A 118 11.99 -20.02 20.36
C GLU A 118 12.31 -20.99 19.23
N ARG A 119 11.61 -20.91 18.10
CA ARG A 119 11.92 -21.72 16.90
C ARG A 119 13.37 -21.53 16.46
N ALA A 120 13.88 -20.30 16.47
CA ALA A 120 15.26 -20.02 16.09
C ALA A 120 16.29 -20.57 17.09
N GLY A 121 15.92 -20.80 18.35
CA GLY A 121 16.76 -21.41 19.38
C GLY A 121 17.14 -22.86 19.06
N TYR A 122 16.30 -23.57 18.31
CA TYR A 122 16.53 -24.96 17.90
C TYR A 122 17.21 -25.08 16.51
N ASN A 123 17.50 -23.96 15.84
CA ASN A 123 18.10 -24.00 14.51
C ASN A 123 19.60 -24.36 14.58
N MET A 124 19.98 -25.41 13.84
CA MET A 124 21.37 -25.87 13.76
C MET A 124 22.25 -25.00 12.86
N VAL A 125 21.65 -24.25 11.93
CA VAL A 125 22.35 -23.43 10.91
C VAL A 125 21.57 -22.13 10.68
N GLY A 126 22.28 -21.04 10.36
CA GLY A 126 21.67 -19.78 9.94
C GLY A 126 22.17 -18.56 10.71
N ARG A 127 21.65 -17.39 10.36
CA ARG A 127 21.99 -16.14 11.05
C ARG A 127 21.28 -16.08 12.39
N LYS A 128 21.99 -15.64 13.44
CA LYS A 128 21.36 -15.34 14.73
C LYS A 128 20.28 -14.27 14.57
N PRO A 129 19.10 -14.40 15.21
CA PRO A 129 17.95 -13.50 15.03
C PRO A 129 18.11 -12.16 15.78
N ARG A 130 19.25 -11.47 15.62
CA ARG A 130 19.63 -10.27 16.38
C ARG A 130 18.57 -9.17 16.35
N PHE A 131 17.92 -8.97 15.20
CA PHE A 131 16.85 -7.96 15.09
C PHE A 131 15.60 -8.35 15.89
N LEU A 132 15.20 -9.62 15.86
CA LEU A 132 14.04 -10.08 16.63
C LEU A 132 14.31 -10.00 18.14
N LEU A 133 15.54 -10.33 18.56
CA LEU A 133 15.97 -10.13 19.95
C LEU A 133 15.82 -8.67 20.38
N ARG A 134 16.30 -7.71 19.58
CA ARG A 134 16.11 -6.28 19.87
C ARG A 134 14.64 -5.87 19.96
N VAL A 135 13.77 -6.42 19.11
CA VAL A 135 12.33 -6.16 19.17
C VAL A 135 11.75 -6.71 20.48
N SER A 136 12.09 -7.95 20.86
CA SER A 136 11.70 -8.54 22.14
C SER A 136 12.17 -7.70 23.34
N ASP A 137 13.45 -7.32 23.35
CA ASP A 137 14.05 -6.51 24.41
C ASP A 137 13.37 -5.14 24.53
N PHE A 138 13.04 -4.53 23.38
CA PHE A 138 12.31 -3.26 23.33
C PHE A 138 10.88 -3.38 23.86
N ILE A 139 10.15 -4.43 23.49
CA ILE A 139 8.79 -4.67 24.02
C ILE A 139 8.87 -4.90 25.53
N SER A 140 9.83 -5.71 25.98
CA SER A 140 10.09 -5.95 27.40
C SER A 140 10.43 -4.66 28.16
N ALA A 141 11.29 -3.80 27.60
CA ALA A 141 11.64 -2.51 28.17
C ALA A 141 10.50 -1.48 28.15
N THR A 142 9.50 -1.66 27.29
CA THR A 142 8.30 -0.82 27.25
C THR A 142 7.32 -1.16 28.38
N ASN A 143 7.37 -2.37 28.92
CA ASN A 143 6.51 -2.79 30.03
C ASN A 143 6.71 -1.90 31.26
N GLY A 144 5.62 -1.28 31.73
CA GLY A 144 5.62 -0.40 32.91
C GLY A 144 6.13 1.02 32.66
N VAL A 145 6.50 1.37 31.42
CA VAL A 145 6.89 2.75 31.08
C VAL A 145 5.65 3.64 31.02
N ALA A 146 5.60 4.64 31.89
CA ALA A 146 4.42 5.50 32.04
C ALA A 146 4.60 6.90 31.46
N THR A 147 5.84 7.35 31.20
CA THR A 147 6.10 8.72 30.79
C THR A 147 6.57 8.83 29.34
N LYS A 148 6.12 9.89 28.65
CA LYS A 148 6.52 10.19 27.28
C LYS A 148 8.04 10.37 27.10
N PRO A 149 8.79 11.03 28.01
CA PRO A 149 10.25 11.13 27.89
C PRO A 149 10.97 9.78 27.94
N GLU A 150 10.54 8.86 28.80
CA GLU A 150 11.12 7.51 28.88
C GLU A 150 10.85 6.72 27.59
N MET A 151 9.60 6.75 27.10
CA MET A 151 9.24 6.12 25.82
C MET A 151 10.05 6.70 24.65
N GLN A 152 10.25 8.02 24.63
CA GLN A 152 11.06 8.69 23.61
C GLN A 152 12.52 8.25 23.67
N ALA A 153 13.11 8.18 24.87
CA ALA A 153 14.49 7.73 25.04
C ALA A 153 14.70 6.29 24.57
N LEU A 154 13.75 5.38 24.86
CA LEU A 154 13.77 4.01 24.35
C LEU A 154 13.75 3.97 22.82
N TRP A 155 12.86 4.75 22.20
CA TRP A 155 12.76 4.78 20.74
C TRP A 155 13.99 5.42 20.08
N ASP A 156 14.54 6.48 20.66
CA ASP A 156 15.73 7.16 20.14
C ASP A 156 16.95 6.22 20.16
N ALA A 157 17.07 5.38 21.19
CA ALA A 157 18.11 4.34 21.26
C ALA A 157 17.96 3.30 20.13
N GLU A 158 16.73 2.84 19.85
CA GLU A 158 16.48 1.93 18.72
C GLU A 158 16.78 2.59 17.38
N MET A 159 16.36 3.83 17.17
CA MET A 159 16.65 4.59 15.96
C MET A 159 18.16 4.80 15.74
N ALA A 160 18.91 5.13 16.81
CA ALA A 160 20.36 5.25 16.75
C ALA A 160 21.03 3.93 16.35
N SER A 161 20.54 2.79 16.87
CA SER A 161 21.06 1.46 16.53
C SER A 161 20.88 1.09 15.05
N MET A 162 19.95 1.74 14.35
CA MET A 162 19.65 1.53 12.94
C MET A 162 20.31 2.59 12.02
N GLY A 163 21.14 3.50 12.56
CA GLY A 163 21.70 4.62 11.82
C GLY A 163 22.60 4.25 10.64
N ASP A 164 23.18 3.05 10.65
CA ASP A 164 24.02 2.52 9.56
C ASP A 164 23.23 1.78 8.47
N LYS A 165 21.91 1.64 8.62
CA LYS A 165 21.06 0.88 7.69
C LYS A 165 20.54 1.76 6.56
N ALA A 166 20.34 1.14 5.40
CA ALA A 166 19.65 1.79 4.29
C ALA A 166 18.24 2.24 4.70
N GLN A 167 17.80 3.40 4.21
CA GLN A 167 16.51 4.01 4.57
C GLN A 167 15.31 3.05 4.41
N ALA A 168 15.28 2.26 3.34
CA ALA A 168 14.23 1.27 3.11
C ALA A 168 14.20 0.16 4.18
N THR A 169 15.37 -0.23 4.68
CA THR A 169 15.51 -1.19 5.79
C THR A 169 14.98 -0.57 7.08
N VAL A 170 15.34 0.68 7.38
CA VAL A 170 14.83 1.40 8.56
C VAL A 170 13.30 1.48 8.54
N ILE A 171 12.69 1.87 7.42
CA ILE A 171 11.22 1.91 7.28
C ILE A 171 10.57 0.53 7.52
N SER A 172 11.20 -0.53 7.01
CA SER A 172 10.75 -1.92 7.23
C SER A 172 10.84 -2.31 8.71
N TYR A 173 11.94 -1.96 9.37
CA TYR A 173 12.14 -2.25 10.79
C TYR A 173 11.17 -1.47 11.68
N ILE A 174 10.96 -0.18 11.42
CA ILE A 174 9.91 0.63 12.09
C ILE A 174 8.55 -0.07 11.97
N THR A 175 8.21 -0.60 10.80
CA THR A 175 6.95 -1.33 10.61
C THR A 175 6.88 -2.57 11.51
N LYS A 176 7.98 -3.31 11.68
CA LYS A 176 8.04 -4.47 12.58
C LYS A 176 7.89 -4.09 14.05
N TYR A 177 8.61 -3.08 14.54
CA TYR A 177 8.42 -2.58 15.91
C TYR A 177 6.98 -2.14 16.17
N ARG A 178 6.39 -1.38 15.25
CA ARG A 178 5.00 -0.92 15.38
C ARG A 178 3.99 -2.06 15.38
N ASN A 179 4.23 -3.12 14.62
CA ASN A 179 3.35 -4.29 14.63
C ASN A 179 3.49 -5.06 15.95
N ALA A 180 4.72 -5.24 16.45
CA ALA A 180 4.96 -5.86 17.76
C ALA A 180 4.33 -5.05 18.91
N LEU A 181 4.39 -3.71 18.85
CA LEU A 181 3.73 -2.83 19.81
C LEU A 181 2.20 -2.99 19.79
N ARG A 182 1.58 -3.08 18.61
CA ARG A 182 0.13 -3.33 18.49
C ARG A 182 -0.26 -4.68 19.05
N GLU A 183 0.54 -5.70 18.75
CA GLU A 183 0.31 -7.06 19.24
C GLU A 183 0.40 -7.12 20.77
N ALA A 184 1.43 -6.50 21.36
CA ALA A 184 1.67 -6.54 22.79
C ALA A 184 0.71 -5.65 23.60
N PHE A 185 0.41 -4.44 23.11
CA PHE A 185 -0.24 -3.39 23.91
C PHE A 185 -1.55 -2.85 23.32
N GLY A 186 -1.94 -3.28 22.12
CA GLY A 186 -3.11 -2.76 21.40
C GLY A 186 -2.83 -1.50 20.58
N ASP A 187 -3.84 -1.05 19.84
CA ASP A 187 -3.73 0.07 18.88
C ASP A 187 -3.67 1.46 19.54
N ASP A 188 -4.08 1.56 20.81
CA ASP A 188 -4.18 2.83 21.54
C ASP A 188 -2.91 3.20 22.33
N HIS A 189 -1.91 2.32 22.37
CA HIS A 189 -0.70 2.54 23.18
C HIS A 189 0.08 3.78 22.72
N PRO A 190 0.44 4.73 23.61
CA PRO A 190 1.12 5.99 23.25
C PRO A 190 2.44 5.82 22.48
N MET A 191 3.16 4.72 22.72
CA MET A 191 4.40 4.39 21.99
C MET A 191 4.18 4.29 20.48
N LEU A 192 2.98 3.96 19.98
CA LEU A 192 2.70 3.95 18.54
C LEU A 192 2.73 5.34 17.89
N ARG A 193 2.71 6.41 18.69
CA ARG A 193 2.86 7.80 18.19
C ARG A 193 4.32 8.26 18.22
N ILE A 194 5.14 7.61 19.05
CA ILE A 194 6.58 7.89 19.23
C ILE A 194 7.39 7.03 18.26
N ALA A 195 7.11 5.72 18.22
CA ALA A 195 7.75 4.72 17.37
C ALA A 195 7.36 4.87 15.89
N ALA A 196 7.83 5.95 15.27
CA ALA A 196 7.62 6.30 13.88
C ALA A 196 8.91 6.88 13.29
N GLY A 197 9.05 6.79 11.97
CA GLY A 197 10.10 7.50 11.24
C GLY A 197 9.80 8.99 11.16
N THR A 198 10.83 9.79 10.88
CA THR A 198 10.64 11.22 10.61
C THR A 198 9.85 11.42 9.30
N PRO A 199 9.06 12.49 9.15
CA PRO A 199 8.37 12.79 7.89
C PRO A 199 9.34 12.82 6.69
N GLN A 200 10.53 13.39 6.90
CA GLN A 200 11.58 13.49 5.89
C GLN A 200 12.02 12.12 5.35
N LEU A 201 12.11 11.11 6.24
CA LEU A 201 12.46 9.74 5.84
C LEU A 201 11.46 9.17 4.82
N TYR A 202 10.16 9.40 5.03
CA TYR A 202 9.10 8.90 4.16
C TYR A 202 8.98 9.69 2.86
N ASP A 203 9.18 11.01 2.92
CA ASP A 203 9.14 11.87 1.74
C ASP A 203 10.31 11.58 0.79
N GLU A 204 11.52 11.38 1.33
CA GLU A 204 12.68 11.00 0.51
C GLU A 204 12.52 9.60 -0.09
N ALA A 205 12.01 8.64 0.68
CA ALA A 205 11.70 7.30 0.15
C ALA A 205 10.67 7.35 -1.00
N ARG A 206 9.67 8.24 -0.91
CA ARG A 206 8.69 8.47 -1.98
C ARG A 206 9.34 9.10 -3.20
N LYS A 207 10.17 10.13 -3.02
CA LYS A 207 10.92 10.79 -4.10
C LYS A 207 11.81 9.80 -4.86
N ILE A 208 12.58 8.99 -4.14
CA ILE A 208 13.42 7.94 -4.73
C ILE A 208 12.57 6.91 -5.50
N LYS A 209 11.43 6.49 -4.94
CA LYS A 209 10.50 5.58 -5.63
C LYS A 209 9.98 6.18 -6.94
N MET A 210 9.53 7.44 -6.91
CA MET A 210 9.00 8.11 -8.10
C MET A 210 10.07 8.35 -9.16
N ALA A 211 11.29 8.73 -8.77
CA ALA A 211 12.42 8.86 -9.70
C ALA A 211 12.74 7.52 -10.39
N LYS A 212 12.74 6.41 -9.65
CA LYS A 212 12.93 5.07 -10.24
C LYS A 212 11.82 4.69 -11.23
N ILE A 213 10.57 5.06 -10.95
CA ILE A 213 9.45 4.83 -11.87
C ILE A 213 9.60 5.70 -13.11
N ALA A 214 9.91 6.99 -12.96
CA ALA A 214 10.11 7.91 -14.07
C ALA A 214 11.25 7.43 -15.00
N ASN A 215 12.38 7.00 -14.45
CA ASN A 215 13.47 6.45 -15.24
C ASN A 215 13.03 5.22 -16.03
N LYS A 216 12.28 4.30 -15.42
CA LYS A 216 11.73 3.13 -16.13
C LYS A 216 10.78 3.52 -17.26
N HIS A 217 9.94 4.54 -17.05
CA HIS A 217 9.01 5.02 -18.07
C HIS A 217 9.73 5.71 -19.23
N GLY A 218 10.88 6.32 -18.97
CA GLY A 218 11.76 6.88 -20.01
C GLY A 218 12.55 5.84 -20.80
N SER A 219 12.71 4.62 -20.27
CA SER A 219 13.47 3.54 -20.90
C SER A 219 12.82 2.18 -20.63
N LEU A 220 11.67 1.93 -21.28
CA LEU A 220 11.00 0.62 -21.20
C LEU A 220 11.90 -0.47 -21.78
N ILE A 221 11.87 -1.65 -21.18
CA ILE A 221 12.63 -2.81 -21.65
C ILE A 221 11.83 -3.48 -22.77
N THR A 222 12.44 -3.69 -23.93
CA THR A 222 11.81 -4.47 -25.00
C THR A 222 11.82 -5.94 -24.60
N PHE A 223 10.64 -6.56 -24.55
CA PHE A 223 10.52 -7.96 -24.17
C PHE A 223 10.36 -8.82 -25.42
N ASP A 224 11.46 -9.08 -26.13
CA ASP A 224 11.43 -9.76 -27.44
C ASP A 224 10.79 -11.16 -27.39
N ASN A 225 11.18 -11.98 -26.41
CA ASN A 225 10.74 -13.37 -26.31
C ASN A 225 9.48 -13.56 -25.45
N TYR A 226 8.65 -12.52 -25.31
CA TYR A 226 7.47 -12.58 -24.43
C TYR A 226 6.50 -13.72 -24.79
N ALA A 227 6.36 -14.01 -26.09
CA ALA A 227 5.50 -15.07 -26.57
C ALA A 227 6.02 -16.46 -26.16
N GLU A 228 7.34 -16.66 -26.14
CA GLU A 228 7.97 -17.90 -25.65
C GLU A 228 7.77 -18.05 -24.14
N VAL A 229 8.00 -17.00 -23.37
CA VAL A 229 7.74 -17.00 -21.92
C VAL A 229 6.30 -17.42 -21.64
N MET A 230 5.33 -16.85 -22.37
CA MET A 230 3.93 -17.23 -22.20
C MET A 230 3.63 -18.66 -22.65
N ARG A 231 4.25 -19.15 -23.73
CA ARG A 231 4.13 -20.55 -24.15
C ARG A 231 4.66 -21.51 -23.08
N ARG A 232 5.79 -21.18 -22.44
CA ARG A 232 6.31 -21.95 -21.29
C ARG A 232 5.33 -21.92 -20.12
N CYS A 233 4.82 -20.75 -19.73
CA CYS A 233 3.82 -20.64 -18.66
C CYS A 233 2.57 -21.49 -18.91
N ARG A 234 2.06 -21.54 -20.16
CA ARG A 234 0.93 -22.38 -20.54
C ARG A 234 1.23 -23.87 -20.40
N ARG A 235 2.41 -24.32 -20.87
CA ARG A 235 2.86 -25.71 -20.68
C ARG A 235 3.05 -26.06 -19.20
N TYR A 236 3.54 -25.12 -18.40
CA TYR A 236 3.75 -25.31 -16.97
C TYR A 236 2.47 -25.60 -16.20
N LEU A 237 1.30 -25.12 -16.67
CA LEU A 237 0.01 -25.49 -16.08
C LEU A 237 -0.24 -27.00 -16.11
N GLN A 238 0.36 -27.74 -17.06
CA GLN A 238 0.20 -29.19 -17.22
C GLN A 238 1.32 -30.00 -16.57
N SER A 239 2.25 -29.35 -15.86
CA SER A 239 3.35 -30.01 -15.17
C SER A 239 2.86 -30.91 -14.02
N SER A 240 3.60 -31.98 -13.74
CA SER A 240 3.47 -32.77 -12.51
C SER A 240 4.15 -32.11 -11.31
N ASP A 241 5.23 -31.35 -11.53
CA ASP A 241 5.84 -30.52 -10.49
C ASP A 241 4.93 -29.33 -10.16
N ILE A 242 4.49 -29.28 -8.91
CA ILE A 242 3.50 -28.32 -8.40
C ILE A 242 4.08 -26.90 -8.32
N MET A 243 5.39 -26.75 -8.04
CA MET A 243 6.06 -25.45 -8.10
C MET A 243 6.00 -24.88 -9.52
N THR A 244 6.24 -25.72 -10.53
CA THR A 244 6.10 -25.34 -11.94
C THR A 244 4.66 -24.96 -12.29
N VAL A 245 3.66 -25.71 -11.81
CA VAL A 245 2.24 -25.34 -11.98
C VAL A 245 1.95 -23.94 -11.42
N ALA A 246 2.42 -23.65 -10.20
CA ALA A 246 2.25 -22.35 -9.57
C ALA A 246 2.90 -21.21 -10.38
N ILE A 247 4.08 -21.42 -10.97
CA ILE A 247 4.73 -20.46 -11.88
C ILE A 247 3.88 -20.23 -13.13
N GLY A 248 3.32 -21.29 -13.71
CA GLY A 248 2.38 -21.19 -14.84
C GLY A 248 1.14 -20.37 -14.49
N LEU A 249 0.56 -20.60 -13.30
CA LEU A 249 -0.59 -19.84 -12.79
C LEU A 249 -0.24 -18.36 -12.58
N MET A 250 0.93 -18.04 -12.03
CA MET A 250 1.39 -16.66 -11.88
C MET A 250 1.48 -15.94 -13.23
N GLY A 251 2.05 -16.58 -14.26
CA GLY A 251 2.16 -15.99 -15.59
C GLY A 251 0.82 -15.80 -16.30
N THR A 252 -0.11 -16.75 -16.13
CA THR A 252 -1.40 -16.74 -16.85
C THR A 252 -2.51 -15.95 -16.17
N THR A 253 -2.42 -15.72 -14.85
CA THR A 253 -3.42 -14.96 -14.07
C THR A 253 -2.89 -13.61 -13.55
N GLY A 254 -1.57 -13.41 -13.63
CA GLY A 254 -0.89 -12.25 -13.09
C GLY A 254 -0.96 -12.12 -11.57
N ARG A 255 -1.47 -13.11 -10.83
CA ARG A 255 -1.56 -13.04 -9.36
C ARG A 255 -0.18 -13.07 -8.72
N ARG A 256 -0.07 -12.47 -7.53
CA ARG A 256 1.19 -12.45 -6.77
C ARG A 256 1.54 -13.87 -6.31
N PRO A 257 2.83 -14.19 -6.12
CA PRO A 257 3.23 -15.49 -5.56
C PRO A 257 2.48 -15.82 -4.28
N TYR A 258 2.48 -14.92 -3.28
CA TYR A 258 1.76 -15.16 -2.03
C TYR A 258 0.27 -15.49 -2.27
N GLU A 259 -0.40 -14.79 -3.18
CA GLU A 259 -1.80 -15.07 -3.51
C GLU A 259 -1.96 -16.49 -4.10
N ILE A 260 -1.20 -16.83 -5.15
CA ILE A 260 -1.30 -18.14 -5.81
C ILE A 260 -1.03 -19.28 -4.83
N PHE A 261 0.01 -19.17 -4.02
CA PHE A 261 0.42 -20.26 -3.16
C PHE A 261 -0.51 -20.41 -1.95
N THR A 262 -0.96 -19.31 -1.31
CA THR A 262 -1.53 -19.42 0.04
C THR A 262 -3.03 -19.16 0.13
N GLN A 263 -3.63 -18.32 -0.73
CA GLN A 263 -4.95 -17.75 -0.41
C GLN A 263 -5.84 -17.39 -1.62
N ALA A 264 -5.35 -17.49 -2.85
CA ALA A 264 -6.16 -17.24 -4.03
C ALA A 264 -7.36 -18.18 -4.03
N GLU A 265 -8.52 -17.73 -4.48
CA GLU A 265 -9.66 -18.57 -4.86
C GLU A 265 -9.99 -18.25 -6.32
N LEU A 266 -9.99 -19.26 -7.19
CA LEU A 266 -10.31 -19.10 -8.61
C LEU A 266 -11.57 -19.87 -8.94
N THR A 267 -12.56 -19.18 -9.52
CA THR A 267 -13.83 -19.78 -9.94
C THR A 267 -14.22 -19.34 -11.36
N PRO A 268 -15.08 -20.10 -12.06
CA PRO A 268 -15.54 -19.73 -13.40
C PRO A 268 -16.22 -18.34 -13.42
N ALA A 269 -15.87 -17.50 -14.39
CA ALA A 269 -16.61 -16.26 -14.66
C ALA A 269 -17.77 -16.54 -15.61
N ALA A 270 -18.94 -15.94 -15.34
CA ALA A 270 -20.10 -16.05 -16.22
C ALA A 270 -19.93 -15.20 -17.48
N TYR A 271 -20.41 -15.69 -18.62
CA TYR A 271 -20.47 -14.94 -19.87
C TYR A 271 -21.81 -15.22 -20.59
N GLY A 272 -22.76 -14.30 -20.44
CA GLY A 272 -24.14 -14.53 -20.86
C GLY A 272 -24.74 -15.74 -20.14
N LYS A 273 -25.13 -16.78 -20.89
CA LYS A 273 -25.62 -18.06 -20.34
C LYS A 273 -24.53 -19.11 -20.12
N GLY A 274 -23.28 -18.81 -20.50
CA GLY A 274 -22.16 -19.75 -20.44
C GLY A 274 -21.07 -19.31 -19.47
N VAL A 275 -19.91 -19.96 -19.59
CA VAL A 275 -18.69 -19.62 -18.85
C VAL A 275 -17.72 -18.88 -19.77
N SER A 276 -17.10 -17.83 -19.28
CA SER A 276 -16.07 -17.10 -20.01
C SER A 276 -14.87 -18.00 -20.29
N LYS A 277 -14.41 -17.98 -21.55
CA LYS A 277 -13.21 -18.72 -21.97
C LYS A 277 -11.92 -18.03 -21.53
N TRP A 278 -11.92 -16.72 -21.35
CA TRP A 278 -10.72 -15.89 -21.20
C TRP A 278 -10.70 -15.06 -19.92
N SER A 279 -11.60 -15.35 -18.98
CA SER A 279 -11.59 -14.74 -17.65
C SER A 279 -12.04 -15.73 -16.58
N VAL A 280 -11.63 -15.44 -15.35
CA VAL A 280 -12.02 -16.15 -14.13
C VAL A 280 -12.36 -15.13 -13.05
N LEU A 281 -13.12 -15.56 -12.04
CA LEU A 281 -13.31 -14.80 -10.83
C LEU A 281 -12.17 -15.10 -9.86
N PHE A 282 -11.62 -14.06 -9.24
CA PHE A 282 -10.55 -14.16 -8.25
C PHE A 282 -10.95 -13.50 -6.93
N ASN A 283 -10.68 -14.20 -5.83
CA ASN A 283 -10.70 -13.68 -4.46
C ASN A 283 -9.35 -13.95 -3.77
N GLY A 284 -9.09 -13.26 -2.65
CA GLY A 284 -7.84 -13.39 -1.88
C GLY A 284 -6.78 -12.36 -2.25
N GLN A 285 -7.18 -11.12 -2.60
CA GLN A 285 -6.23 -10.04 -2.88
C GLN A 285 -5.36 -9.72 -1.65
N ALA A 286 -4.04 -9.79 -1.82
CA ALA A 286 -3.08 -9.41 -0.78
C ALA A 286 -2.82 -7.90 -0.74
N LYS A 287 -2.23 -7.41 0.37
CA LYS A 287 -1.77 -6.02 0.57
C LYS A 287 -2.87 -4.94 0.50
N THR A 288 -4.11 -5.30 0.83
CA THR A 288 -5.25 -4.36 0.87
C THR A 288 -5.37 -3.59 2.18
N LYS A 289 -4.80 -4.12 3.28
CA LYS A 289 -4.94 -3.59 4.65
C LYS A 289 -6.41 -3.38 5.09
N GLN A 290 -7.34 -4.14 4.49
CA GLN A 290 -8.78 -4.06 4.77
C GLN A 290 -9.39 -2.65 4.57
N GLY A 291 -8.74 -1.78 3.80
CA GLY A 291 -9.22 -0.41 3.59
C GLY A 291 -10.50 -0.36 2.75
N GLU A 292 -11.33 0.65 3.01
CA GLU A 292 -12.51 0.93 2.18
C GLU A 292 -12.10 1.15 0.71
N GLY A 293 -12.86 0.55 -0.22
CA GLY A 293 -12.57 0.64 -1.66
C GLY A 293 -11.37 -0.18 -2.13
N THR A 294 -10.77 -0.99 -1.25
CA THR A 294 -9.80 -2.05 -1.62
C THR A 294 -10.54 -3.31 -2.05
N LYS A 295 -9.82 -4.30 -2.60
CA LYS A 295 -10.37 -5.63 -2.94
C LYS A 295 -10.27 -6.64 -1.79
N PHE A 296 -10.33 -6.20 -0.54
CA PHE A 296 -10.29 -7.10 0.61
C PHE A 296 -11.60 -7.90 0.71
N GLY A 297 -11.53 -9.24 0.61
CA GLY A 297 -12.69 -10.12 0.63
C GLY A 297 -13.66 -9.93 -0.56
N VAL A 298 -13.23 -9.22 -1.61
CA VAL A 298 -14.05 -8.94 -2.79
C VAL A 298 -13.61 -9.87 -3.91
N THR A 299 -14.55 -10.67 -4.41
CA THR A 299 -14.39 -11.42 -5.64
C THR A 299 -14.55 -10.50 -6.85
N TYR A 300 -13.61 -10.54 -7.79
CA TYR A 300 -13.68 -9.75 -9.02
C TYR A 300 -13.13 -10.54 -10.21
N GLU A 301 -13.61 -10.19 -11.39
CA GLU A 301 -13.19 -10.83 -12.64
C GLU A 301 -11.80 -10.36 -13.06
N ILE A 302 -10.96 -11.31 -13.49
CA ILE A 302 -9.65 -11.06 -14.08
C ILE A 302 -9.51 -11.80 -15.42
N PRO A 303 -8.86 -11.19 -16.43
CA PRO A 303 -8.53 -11.91 -17.65
C PRO A 303 -7.47 -12.97 -17.39
N VAL A 304 -7.47 -14.03 -18.19
CA VAL A 304 -6.46 -15.09 -18.17
C VAL A 304 -5.81 -15.25 -19.54
N LEU A 305 -4.51 -15.58 -19.56
CA LEU A 305 -3.72 -15.72 -20.79
C LEU A 305 -3.69 -17.16 -21.35
N GLU A 306 -4.58 -18.01 -20.83
CA GLU A 306 -4.88 -19.37 -21.26
C GLU A 306 -6.38 -19.63 -21.02
N GLN A 307 -6.96 -20.65 -21.66
CA GLN A 307 -8.36 -21.03 -21.46
C GLN A 307 -8.67 -21.24 -19.98
N SER A 308 -9.75 -20.60 -19.51
CA SER A 308 -10.19 -20.62 -18.11
C SER A 308 -10.28 -22.03 -17.54
N LYS A 309 -10.77 -23.01 -18.33
CA LYS A 309 -10.84 -24.42 -17.92
C LYS A 309 -9.46 -25.00 -17.56
N ILE A 310 -8.42 -24.72 -18.34
CA ILE A 310 -7.05 -25.21 -18.09
C ILE A 310 -6.46 -24.54 -16.84
N VAL A 311 -6.70 -23.24 -16.68
CA VAL A 311 -6.26 -22.49 -15.48
C VAL A 311 -6.92 -23.05 -14.22
N LEU A 312 -8.23 -23.28 -14.25
CA LEU A 312 -8.99 -23.80 -13.11
C LEU A 312 -8.58 -25.24 -12.77
N ASP A 313 -8.38 -26.10 -13.76
CA ASP A 313 -7.86 -27.46 -13.56
C ASP A 313 -6.47 -27.47 -12.89
N ALA A 314 -5.55 -26.67 -13.42
CA ALA A 314 -4.20 -26.53 -12.87
C ALA A 314 -4.22 -25.99 -11.44
N TYR A 315 -5.12 -25.06 -11.15
CA TYR A 315 -5.31 -24.54 -9.80
C TYR A 315 -5.91 -25.58 -8.84
N SER A 316 -6.86 -26.41 -9.28
CA SER A 316 -7.36 -27.54 -8.49
C SER A 316 -6.24 -28.52 -8.14
N ARG A 317 -5.44 -28.93 -9.14
CA ARG A 317 -4.27 -29.80 -8.93
C ARG A 317 -3.25 -29.21 -7.97
N LEU A 318 -2.97 -27.91 -8.08
CA LEU A 318 -2.13 -27.20 -7.11
C LEU A 318 -2.71 -27.38 -5.69
N ARG A 319 -4.00 -27.07 -5.48
CA ARG A 319 -4.63 -27.13 -4.15
C ARG A 319 -4.79 -28.53 -3.57
N GLU A 320 -5.00 -29.53 -4.41
CA GLU A 320 -5.19 -30.92 -3.99
C GLU A 320 -3.88 -31.66 -3.67
N SER A 321 -2.76 -31.15 -4.18
CA SER A 321 -1.42 -31.70 -3.93
C SER A 321 -0.99 -31.61 -2.46
N SER A 322 0.00 -32.43 -2.06
CA SER A 322 0.61 -32.37 -0.73
C SER A 322 1.16 -30.98 -0.42
N ASP A 323 1.94 -30.44 -1.35
CA ASP A 323 2.61 -29.15 -1.19
C ASP A 323 1.59 -28.02 -1.15
N GLY A 324 0.56 -28.07 -2.00
CA GLY A 324 -0.49 -27.06 -2.00
C GLY A 324 -1.30 -27.02 -0.70
N LYS A 325 -1.52 -28.17 -0.05
CA LYS A 325 -2.15 -28.24 1.27
C LYS A 325 -1.27 -27.62 2.36
N LEU A 326 0.05 -27.84 2.29
CA LEU A 326 1.02 -27.21 3.20
C LEU A 326 1.11 -25.69 2.99
N TRP A 327 1.05 -25.24 1.73
CA TRP A 327 1.17 -23.82 1.41
C TRP A 327 -0.11 -23.02 1.67
N PHE A 328 -1.27 -23.67 1.66
CA PHE A 328 -2.56 -23.01 1.90
C PHE A 328 -2.61 -22.42 3.32
N GLY A 329 -2.96 -21.14 3.41
CA GLY A 329 -3.05 -20.43 4.69
C GLY A 329 -1.72 -20.01 5.32
N LEU A 330 -0.56 -20.26 4.67
CA LEU A 330 0.73 -19.80 5.21
C LEU A 330 0.74 -18.28 5.47
N SER A 331 1.34 -17.91 6.60
CA SER A 331 1.65 -16.51 6.88
C SER A 331 2.66 -15.96 5.86
N VAL A 332 2.73 -14.64 5.71
CA VAL A 332 3.72 -14.01 4.81
C VAL A 332 5.16 -14.38 5.19
N ASP A 333 5.42 -14.55 6.50
CA ASP A 333 6.75 -14.90 7.00
C ASP A 333 7.09 -16.36 6.70
N ASP A 334 6.16 -17.30 6.95
CA ASP A 334 6.40 -18.72 6.67
C ASP A 334 6.49 -19.00 5.16
N PHE A 335 5.67 -18.34 4.34
CA PHE A 335 5.82 -18.36 2.88
C PHE A 335 7.21 -17.83 2.44
N THR A 336 7.71 -16.79 3.11
CA THR A 336 9.01 -16.21 2.80
C THR A 336 10.17 -17.13 3.16
N SER A 337 10.07 -17.88 4.26
CA SER A 337 11.11 -18.85 4.66
C SER A 337 11.08 -20.12 3.82
N GLU A 338 9.88 -20.64 3.51
CA GLU A 338 9.75 -21.96 2.88
C GLU A 338 9.75 -21.91 1.36
N VAL A 339 9.09 -20.91 0.76
CA VAL A 339 8.78 -20.94 -0.67
C VAL A 339 9.64 -19.97 -1.48
N ARG A 340 10.02 -18.82 -0.90
CA ARG A 340 10.61 -17.70 -1.67
C ARG A 340 11.90 -18.06 -2.41
N LEU A 341 12.86 -18.71 -1.75
CA LEU A 341 14.15 -19.05 -2.37
C LEU A 341 13.98 -20.15 -3.43
N PRO A 342 13.31 -21.29 -3.14
CA PRO A 342 13.01 -22.29 -4.17
C PRO A 342 12.27 -21.70 -5.38
N LEU A 343 11.26 -20.86 -5.15
CA LEU A 343 10.53 -20.19 -6.22
C LEU A 343 11.43 -19.26 -7.05
N ARG A 344 12.32 -18.48 -6.40
CA ARG A 344 13.26 -17.60 -7.11
C ARG A 344 14.14 -18.42 -8.05
N ASP A 345 14.75 -19.48 -7.53
CA ASP A 345 15.73 -20.27 -8.28
C ASP A 345 15.03 -21.05 -9.41
N ALA A 346 13.83 -21.57 -9.15
CA ALA A 346 12.99 -22.20 -10.17
C ALA A 346 12.59 -21.22 -11.29
N VAL A 347 12.23 -19.98 -10.97
CA VAL A 347 11.91 -18.96 -11.99
C VAL A 347 13.15 -18.58 -12.80
N ILE A 348 14.32 -18.47 -12.15
CA ILE A 348 15.58 -18.19 -12.88
C ILE A 348 15.87 -19.33 -13.86
N GLY A 349 15.98 -20.56 -13.38
CA GLY A 349 16.31 -21.70 -14.23
C GLY A 349 15.32 -21.97 -15.37
N LYS A 350 14.07 -21.51 -15.25
CA LYS A 350 13.02 -21.68 -16.28
C LYS A 350 13.03 -20.64 -17.39
N PHE A 351 13.64 -19.47 -17.16
CA PHE A 351 13.50 -18.32 -18.05
C PHE A 351 14.81 -17.58 -18.35
N GLU A 352 15.92 -17.89 -17.69
CA GLU A 352 17.21 -17.19 -17.86
C GLU A 352 17.66 -17.09 -19.33
N ASP A 353 17.39 -18.11 -20.13
CA ASP A 353 17.76 -18.18 -21.54
C ASP A 353 16.95 -17.28 -22.48
N ILE A 354 15.77 -16.81 -22.03
CA ILE A 354 14.83 -16.06 -22.87
C ILE A 354 14.35 -14.74 -22.26
N TRP A 355 14.70 -14.46 -21.01
CA TRP A 355 14.35 -13.21 -20.35
C TRP A 355 15.17 -12.04 -20.92
N PRO A 356 14.64 -10.79 -20.94
CA PRO A 356 15.41 -9.62 -21.34
C PRO A 356 16.72 -9.48 -20.58
N LYS A 357 17.82 -9.16 -21.27
CA LYS A 357 19.17 -9.13 -20.68
C LYS A 357 19.37 -7.98 -19.68
N GLU A 358 18.52 -6.97 -19.74
CA GLU A 358 18.53 -5.78 -18.89
C GLU A 358 18.18 -6.10 -17.42
N GLU A 359 17.52 -7.23 -17.16
CA GLU A 359 17.18 -7.66 -15.80
C GLU A 359 17.12 -9.18 -15.64
N PRO A 360 17.38 -9.74 -14.45
CA PRO A 360 17.19 -11.17 -14.24
C PRO A 360 15.69 -11.54 -14.21
N PRO A 361 15.33 -12.77 -14.63
CA PRO A 361 13.99 -13.31 -14.43
C PRO A 361 13.64 -13.32 -12.94
N LYS A 362 12.44 -12.85 -12.64
CA LYS A 362 11.92 -12.77 -11.26
C LYS A 362 10.43 -13.09 -11.22
N PRO A 363 9.93 -13.72 -10.13
CA PRO A 363 8.51 -14.06 -9.97
C PRO A 363 7.56 -12.90 -10.29
N TYR A 364 7.91 -11.67 -9.85
CA TYR A 364 7.08 -10.49 -10.06
C TYR A 364 7.12 -9.94 -11.50
N GLY A 365 8.15 -10.28 -12.28
CA GLY A 365 8.25 -9.91 -13.70
C GLY A 365 7.12 -10.53 -14.53
N LEU A 366 6.70 -11.75 -14.17
CA LEU A 366 5.54 -12.41 -14.80
C LEU A 366 4.24 -11.61 -14.61
N ARG A 367 4.06 -10.96 -13.45
CA ARG A 367 2.89 -10.09 -13.20
C ARG A 367 2.93 -8.81 -14.03
N HIS A 368 4.11 -8.24 -14.24
CA HIS A 368 4.29 -7.08 -15.13
C HIS A 368 3.97 -7.46 -16.57
N LEU A 369 4.53 -8.59 -17.03
CA LEU A 369 4.29 -9.11 -18.37
C LEU A 369 2.82 -9.44 -18.60
N TYR A 370 2.17 -10.09 -17.63
CA TYR A 370 0.73 -10.37 -17.67
C TYR A 370 -0.08 -9.10 -17.93
N ALA A 371 0.19 -8.02 -17.19
CA ALA A 371 -0.58 -6.79 -17.30
C ALA A 371 -0.46 -6.17 -18.70
N GLU A 372 0.75 -6.16 -19.26
CA GLU A 372 1.02 -5.68 -20.61
C GLU A 372 0.30 -6.51 -21.68
N ILE A 373 0.40 -7.84 -21.61
CA ILE A 373 -0.27 -8.73 -22.57
C ILE A 373 -1.79 -8.62 -22.44
N ALA A 374 -2.32 -8.63 -21.21
CA ALA A 374 -3.75 -8.54 -20.97
C ALA A 374 -4.34 -7.22 -21.47
N PHE A 375 -3.60 -6.11 -21.33
CA PHE A 375 -4.02 -4.82 -21.87
C PHE A 375 -4.06 -4.86 -23.40
N ARG A 376 -2.99 -5.36 -24.04
CA ARG A 376 -2.92 -5.46 -25.51
C ARG A 376 -4.06 -6.27 -26.11
N ASN A 377 -4.50 -7.35 -25.44
CA ASN A 377 -5.45 -8.30 -26.01
C ASN A 377 -6.91 -8.06 -25.59
N PHE A 378 -7.15 -7.50 -24.41
CA PHE A 378 -8.50 -7.48 -23.82
C PHE A 378 -8.95 -6.09 -23.35
N ALA A 379 -8.10 -5.07 -23.36
CA ALA A 379 -8.51 -3.75 -22.90
C ALA A 379 -9.57 -3.15 -23.84
N PRO A 380 -10.71 -2.69 -23.30
CA PRO A 380 -11.66 -1.91 -24.08
C PRO A 380 -11.02 -0.61 -24.56
N SER A 381 -11.37 -0.16 -25.78
CA SER A 381 -10.84 1.08 -26.36
C SER A 381 -11.17 2.34 -25.55
N SER A 382 -12.21 2.28 -24.71
CA SER A 382 -12.64 3.37 -23.83
C SER A 382 -11.88 3.44 -22.49
N VAL A 383 -10.95 2.52 -22.21
CA VAL A 383 -10.26 2.41 -20.92
C VAL A 383 -8.77 2.69 -21.08
N THR A 384 -8.23 3.58 -20.24
CA THR A 384 -6.80 3.88 -20.24
C THR A 384 -5.97 2.72 -19.68
N LYS A 385 -4.70 2.63 -20.06
CA LYS A 385 -3.78 1.61 -19.55
C LYS A 385 -3.68 1.60 -18.02
N ASN A 386 -3.60 2.78 -17.40
CA ASN A 386 -3.59 2.91 -15.93
C ASN A 386 -4.84 2.34 -15.28
N SER A 387 -6.02 2.68 -15.82
CA SER A 387 -7.31 2.22 -15.28
C SER A 387 -7.48 0.72 -15.47
N TYR A 388 -7.08 0.19 -16.64
CA TYR A 388 -7.13 -1.23 -16.91
C TYR A 388 -6.20 -2.03 -16.01
N PHE A 389 -4.94 -1.57 -15.85
CA PHE A 389 -3.97 -2.17 -14.93
C PHE A 389 -4.50 -2.14 -13.49
N ALA A 390 -5.05 -1.01 -13.04
CA ALA A 390 -5.63 -0.91 -11.70
C ALA A 390 -6.77 -1.91 -11.48
N ALA A 391 -7.64 -2.09 -12.48
CA ALA A 391 -8.76 -3.03 -12.41
C ALA A 391 -8.28 -4.49 -12.32
N ILE A 392 -7.46 -4.95 -13.27
CA ILE A 392 -7.05 -6.36 -13.31
C ILE A 392 -6.08 -6.71 -12.18
N LEU A 393 -5.28 -5.76 -11.68
CA LEU A 393 -4.32 -5.99 -10.60
C LEU A 393 -4.92 -5.82 -9.19
N GLY A 394 -6.21 -5.48 -9.10
CA GLY A 394 -6.93 -5.34 -7.84
C GLY A 394 -6.43 -4.18 -6.98
N HIS A 395 -6.11 -3.05 -7.60
CA HIS A 395 -5.80 -1.81 -6.88
C HIS A 395 -7.08 -1.18 -6.32
N ASN A 396 -6.93 -0.18 -5.47
CA ASN A 396 -8.08 0.57 -4.95
C ASN A 396 -8.79 1.30 -6.09
N ASN A 397 -10.11 1.48 -5.97
CA ASN A 397 -10.97 1.97 -7.05
C ASN A 397 -10.52 3.32 -7.70
N ASN A 398 -9.76 4.16 -6.98
CA ASN A 398 -9.25 5.44 -7.49
C ASN A 398 -7.71 5.51 -7.53
N ASP A 399 -7.01 4.39 -7.33
CA ASP A 399 -5.55 4.33 -7.32
C ASP A 399 -4.99 4.02 -8.71
N LEU A 400 -4.71 5.09 -9.46
CA LEU A 400 -4.04 5.01 -10.75
C LEU A 400 -2.51 5.06 -10.62
N GLU A 401 -1.96 5.57 -9.51
CA GLU A 401 -0.52 5.77 -9.35
C GLU A 401 0.21 4.43 -9.21
N THR A 402 -0.38 3.48 -8.48
CA THR A 402 0.23 2.15 -8.30
C THR A 402 0.39 1.40 -9.62
N SER A 403 -0.44 1.69 -10.64
CA SER A 403 -0.32 1.09 -11.97
C SER A 403 1.01 1.45 -12.67
N LEU A 404 1.56 2.63 -12.40
CA LEU A 404 2.82 3.10 -13.00
C LEU A 404 3.99 2.16 -12.68
N SER A 405 3.95 1.48 -11.53
CA SER A 405 5.01 0.54 -11.13
C SER A 405 5.09 -0.71 -12.01
N TYR A 406 4.05 -1.02 -12.79
CA TYR A 406 3.97 -2.23 -13.62
C TYR A 406 4.26 -1.98 -15.10
N MET A 407 4.24 -0.72 -15.55
CA MET A 407 4.59 -0.33 -16.91
C MET A 407 6.12 -0.37 -17.05
N THR A 408 6.64 -1.55 -17.39
CA THR A 408 8.09 -1.84 -17.45
C THR A 408 8.53 -2.32 -18.81
N TYR A 409 7.63 -2.97 -19.55
CA TYR A 409 7.97 -3.63 -20.81
C TYR A 409 7.28 -2.95 -22.00
N THR A 410 7.90 -3.06 -23.16
CA THR A 410 7.29 -2.81 -24.48
C THR A 410 7.48 -4.05 -25.35
N PHE A 411 6.58 -4.28 -26.29
CA PHE A 411 6.70 -5.42 -27.21
C PHE A 411 7.40 -4.99 -28.52
N PRO A 412 8.15 -5.89 -29.18
CA PRO A 412 8.90 -5.56 -30.40
C PRO A 412 8.00 -5.01 -31.51
N GLU A 413 6.75 -5.46 -31.60
CA GLU A 413 5.77 -4.99 -32.58
C GLU A 413 5.39 -3.51 -32.33
N ASP A 414 5.24 -3.12 -31.06
CA ASP A 414 4.90 -1.74 -30.68
C ASP A 414 6.11 -0.81 -30.82
N ALA A 415 7.30 -1.31 -30.52
CA ALA A 415 8.55 -0.58 -30.72
C ALA A 415 8.81 -0.31 -32.21
N ALA A 416 8.62 -1.32 -33.07
CA ALA A 416 8.77 -1.19 -34.52
C ALA A 416 7.74 -0.20 -35.10
N ALA A 417 6.47 -0.32 -34.72
CA ALA A 417 5.43 0.60 -35.18
C ALA A 417 5.68 2.05 -34.73
N SER A 418 6.17 2.24 -33.50
CA SER A 418 6.50 3.56 -32.95
C SER A 418 7.70 4.18 -33.66
N LYS A 419 8.76 3.41 -33.92
CA LYS A 419 9.93 3.84 -34.70
C LYS A 419 9.54 4.29 -36.10
N ALA A 420 8.77 3.47 -36.82
CA ALA A 420 8.29 3.81 -38.16
C ALA A 420 7.42 5.08 -38.18
N ARG A 421 6.62 5.31 -37.13
CA ARG A 421 5.85 6.56 -36.99
C ARG A 421 6.76 7.75 -36.73
N ALA A 422 7.76 7.62 -35.87
CA ALA A 422 8.71 8.69 -35.57
C ALA A 422 9.53 9.09 -36.81
N GLU A 423 10.01 8.12 -37.58
CA GLU A 423 10.71 8.35 -38.86
C GLU A 423 9.83 9.12 -39.85
N LYS A 424 8.56 8.71 -40.03
CA LYS A 424 7.61 9.44 -40.89
C LYS A 424 7.37 10.88 -40.43
N VAL A 425 7.29 11.13 -39.13
CA VAL A 425 7.12 12.49 -38.57
C VAL A 425 8.38 13.32 -38.76
N ALA A 426 9.57 12.72 -38.56
CA ALA A 426 10.84 13.38 -38.80
C ALA A 426 10.98 13.77 -40.29
N ASP A 427 10.71 12.84 -41.20
CA ASP A 427 10.72 13.09 -42.65
C ASP A 427 9.75 14.21 -43.05
N ARG A 428 8.53 14.19 -42.49
CA ARG A 428 7.55 15.26 -42.75
C ARG A 428 8.04 16.61 -42.23
N THR A 429 8.61 16.65 -41.03
CA THR A 429 9.16 17.87 -40.43
C THR A 429 10.33 18.41 -41.26
N ILE A 430 11.25 17.54 -41.69
CA ILE A 430 12.38 17.91 -42.55
C ILE A 430 11.88 18.48 -43.88
N ARG A 431 10.89 17.84 -44.52
CA ARG A 431 10.30 18.37 -45.77
C ARG A 431 9.65 19.73 -45.57
N GLN A 432 8.90 19.92 -44.48
CA GLN A 432 8.30 21.22 -44.15
C GLN A 432 9.36 22.28 -43.86
N MET A 433 10.44 21.96 -43.16
CA MET A 433 11.55 22.90 -42.92
C MET A 433 12.27 23.28 -44.21
N VAL A 434 12.50 22.33 -45.12
CA VAL A 434 13.08 22.58 -46.45
C VAL A 434 12.16 23.49 -47.27
N GLU A 435 10.85 23.26 -47.20
CA GLU A 435 9.84 24.06 -47.93
C GLU A 435 9.69 25.48 -47.36
N VAL A 436 9.72 25.64 -46.03
CA VAL A 436 9.67 26.96 -45.36
C VAL A 436 10.96 27.75 -45.55
N ASN A 437 12.12 27.07 -45.62
CA ASN A 437 13.41 27.71 -45.87
C ASN A 437 13.71 27.90 -47.38
N ARG A 438 12.79 27.55 -48.28
CA ARG A 438 12.93 27.91 -49.70
C ARG A 438 12.73 29.42 -49.85
N ILE A 439 13.83 30.13 -50.09
CA ILE A 439 13.81 31.51 -50.56
C ILE A 439 13.19 31.51 -51.97
N PRO A 440 12.08 32.22 -52.22
CA PRO A 440 11.50 32.31 -53.56
C PRO A 440 12.55 32.86 -54.55
N GLY A 441 12.91 32.07 -55.56
CA GLY A 441 13.79 32.50 -56.66
C GLY A 441 15.25 31.99 -56.64
N MET A 442 15.68 31.16 -55.68
CA MET A 442 17.00 30.52 -55.77
C MET A 442 16.96 29.20 -56.58
N PRO A 443 17.82 29.03 -57.60
CA PRO A 443 17.89 27.79 -58.37
C PRO A 443 18.50 26.65 -57.56
N GLN A 444 17.98 25.43 -57.75
CA GLN A 444 18.52 24.23 -57.12
C GLN A 444 19.89 23.90 -57.75
N THR A 445 20.97 24.02 -56.98
CA THR A 445 22.27 23.48 -57.37
C THR A 445 22.22 21.96 -57.24
N SER A 446 22.40 21.30 -58.39
CA SER A 446 22.47 19.85 -58.61
C SER A 446 23.60 19.16 -57.86
#